data_AF-X8IWM0-F1
#
_entry.id   AF-X8IWM0-F1
#
_cell.length_a   1.000
_cell.length_b   1.000
_cell.length_c   1.000
_cell.angle_alpha   90.00
_cell.angle_beta   90.00
_cell.angle_gamma   90.00
#
_symmetry.space_group_name_H-M   'P 1'
#
loop_
_entity.id
_entity.type
_entity.pdbx_description
1 polymer ?
#
loop_
_entity_poly.entity_id
_entity_poly.type
_entity_poly.pdbx_seq_one_letter_code
_entity_poly.pdbx_strand_id
1 'polypeptide(L)'
;MENIIHVDAIVQEAEKLINSFYEHDDAPENESRTAYVFTADHGMSAIGNHGDGDPDNTRTPLIAWGSGIRGPVPDPDSNSTHDSYSKPAWGQPLTDLARADVQQADVAALMSALLGVDWPMNSVGVVPGLVNGPGYIKETDNRGSEQMARIGVVNARAILEQYRVKHAIKAKHHLRYKSFPPLEPYAAGALPPGALELREIDRLLAAGDWQTARQKAQHLIDITLEGLGYLQRSLGAGAIIVLGLAGDVAVPFKPSNYDQLTGWILLVSSVVLPIFLRPSAPSSTSKLQQYFLAFGPLFVLLSISTEGLFYASFSLTLFLWVEVEAKLHQQGEKAVPKQFVPKPTERNIGWRAEALKRTLDEDQHEQPRIIKAPTLIPRSSRGLSGADVRRALFFLFFVQVAFFGAANVASVS
;
A
#
# COMPACT_ATOMS: atom_id res chain seq x y z
N MET A 1 -2.70 -21.04 19.90
CA MET A 1 -1.46 -21.86 19.96
C MET A 1 -1.52 -23.08 19.05
N GLU A 2 -2.63 -23.85 19.02
CA GLU A 2 -2.73 -25.10 18.25
C GLU A 2 -2.32 -24.99 16.78
N ASN A 3 -2.75 -23.93 16.08
CA ASN A 3 -2.35 -23.71 14.69
C ASN A 3 -0.83 -23.59 14.50
N ILE A 4 -0.12 -22.95 15.44
CA ILE A 4 1.33 -22.78 15.39
C ILE A 4 2.03 -24.12 15.59
N ILE A 5 1.52 -24.97 16.49
CA ILE A 5 2.04 -26.33 16.69
C ILE A 5 1.87 -27.16 15.42
N HIS A 6 0.75 -27.02 14.71
CA HIS A 6 0.53 -27.72 13.46
C HIS A 6 1.48 -27.23 12.35
N VAL A 7 1.72 -25.92 12.25
CA VAL A 7 2.69 -25.34 11.32
C VAL A 7 4.10 -25.86 11.63
N ASP A 8 4.51 -25.92 12.90
CA ASP A 8 5.81 -26.47 13.31
C ASP A 8 5.99 -27.94 12.89
N ALA A 9 4.95 -28.76 13.05
CA ALA A 9 4.96 -30.15 12.57
C ALA A 9 5.14 -30.23 11.04
N ILE A 10 4.46 -29.35 10.28
CA ILE A 10 4.60 -29.28 8.83
C ILE A 10 6.02 -28.84 8.43
N VAL A 11 6.62 -27.88 9.13
CA VAL A 11 8.01 -27.45 8.90
C VAL A 11 8.97 -28.63 9.10
N GLN A 12 8.78 -29.39 10.18
CA GLN A 12 9.60 -30.57 10.47
C GLN A 12 9.44 -31.66 9.38
N GLU A 13 8.23 -31.90 8.89
CA GLU A 13 7.97 -32.86 7.81
C GLU A 13 8.55 -32.39 6.48
N ALA A 14 8.45 -31.10 6.16
CA ALA A 14 9.02 -30.50 4.95
C ALA A 14 10.55 -30.57 4.95
N GLU A 15 11.19 -30.25 6.08
CA GLU A 15 12.64 -30.40 6.25
C GLU A 15 13.08 -31.85 6.02
N LYS A 16 12.40 -32.83 6.63
CA LYS A 16 12.70 -34.26 6.43
C LYS A 16 12.57 -34.64 4.95
N LEU A 17 11.48 -34.23 4.30
CA LEU A 17 11.24 -34.53 2.88
C LEU A 17 12.35 -33.98 1.99
N ILE A 18 12.75 -32.72 2.21
CA ILE A 18 13.82 -32.06 1.44
C ILE A 18 15.17 -32.73 1.71
N ASN A 19 15.50 -32.99 2.98
CA ASN A 19 16.76 -33.65 3.35
C ASN A 19 16.86 -35.05 2.75
N SER A 20 15.79 -35.86 2.80
CA SER A 20 15.77 -37.19 2.17
C SER A 20 15.90 -37.13 0.64
N PHE A 21 15.35 -36.09 0.00
CA PHE A 21 15.47 -35.93 -1.45
C PHE A 21 16.92 -35.63 -1.88
N TYR A 22 17.61 -34.75 -1.14
CA TYR A 22 18.99 -34.34 -1.44
C TYR A 22 20.07 -35.17 -0.73
N GLU A 23 19.71 -36.24 -0.02
CA GLU A 23 20.64 -37.11 0.73
C GLU A 23 21.74 -37.73 -0.14
N HIS A 24 21.52 -37.80 -1.45
CA HIS A 24 22.44 -38.40 -2.43
C HIS A 24 23.30 -37.38 -3.19
N ASP A 25 23.18 -36.08 -2.90
CA ASP A 25 24.08 -35.08 -3.48
C ASP A 25 25.50 -35.32 -2.93
N ASP A 26 26.54 -35.13 -3.75
CA ASP A 26 27.97 -35.44 -3.51
C ASP A 26 28.63 -34.66 -2.33
N ALA A 27 27.94 -34.47 -1.22
CA ALA A 27 28.49 -33.92 -0.01
C ALA A 27 29.33 -34.97 0.73
N PRO A 28 30.39 -34.55 1.45
CA PRO A 28 31.04 -35.41 2.43
C PRO A 28 30.00 -36.05 3.35
N GLU A 29 30.22 -37.31 3.77
CA GLU A 29 29.32 -37.99 4.70
C GLU A 29 29.00 -37.05 5.89
N ASN A 30 27.71 -36.77 6.11
CA ASN A 30 27.14 -35.90 7.15
C ASN A 30 27.06 -34.38 6.87
N GLU A 31 27.21 -33.90 5.63
CA GLU A 31 26.99 -32.48 5.31
C GLU A 31 25.78 -32.25 4.39
N SER A 32 24.74 -31.56 4.88
CA SER A 32 23.65 -31.08 4.01
C SER A 32 24.10 -29.85 3.21
N ARG A 33 23.75 -29.79 1.92
CA ARG A 33 23.92 -28.60 1.06
C ARG A 33 22.71 -27.68 1.05
N THR A 34 21.69 -28.00 1.84
CA THR A 34 20.45 -27.23 1.90
C THR A 34 20.54 -26.17 3.01
N ALA A 35 20.20 -24.93 2.67
CA ALA A 35 19.96 -23.86 3.62
C ALA A 35 18.46 -23.59 3.72
N TYR A 36 17.97 -23.38 4.94
CA TYR A 36 16.57 -23.07 5.22
C TYR A 36 16.47 -21.63 5.73
N VAL A 37 15.52 -20.87 5.18
CA VAL A 37 15.16 -19.53 5.62
C VAL A 37 13.65 -19.52 5.83
N PHE A 38 13.21 -19.41 7.08
CA PHE A 38 11.83 -19.45 7.49
C PHE A 38 11.38 -18.08 8.01
N THR A 39 10.27 -17.58 7.49
CA THR A 39 9.68 -16.30 7.90
C THR A 39 8.17 -16.28 7.63
N ALA A 40 7.52 -15.17 7.99
CA ALA A 40 6.12 -14.88 7.66
C ALA A 40 6.04 -13.63 6.78
N ASP A 41 4.93 -13.49 6.05
CA ASP A 41 4.64 -12.32 5.22
C ASP A 41 4.28 -11.09 6.07
N HIS A 42 3.52 -11.29 7.15
CA HIS A 42 3.18 -10.25 8.11
C HIS A 42 2.89 -10.83 9.50
N GLY A 43 2.79 -9.95 10.49
CA GLY A 43 2.33 -10.29 11.83
C GLY A 43 0.81 -10.28 11.94
N MET A 44 0.30 -10.43 13.17
CA MET A 44 -1.13 -10.43 13.46
C MET A 44 -1.39 -10.03 14.91
N SER A 45 -2.32 -9.11 15.13
CA SER A 45 -2.82 -8.76 16.46
C SER A 45 -3.50 -9.94 17.15
N ALA A 46 -3.66 -9.86 18.47
CA ALA A 46 -4.31 -10.91 19.27
C ALA A 46 -5.77 -11.24 18.85
N ILE A 47 -6.45 -10.33 18.16
CA ILE A 47 -7.82 -10.51 17.65
C ILE A 47 -7.88 -10.94 16.18
N GLY A 48 -6.72 -11.16 15.54
CA GLY A 48 -6.65 -11.64 14.16
C GLY A 48 -6.56 -10.56 13.09
N ASN A 49 -6.53 -9.29 13.45
CA ASN A 49 -6.35 -8.19 12.49
C ASN A 49 -4.89 -8.09 12.05
N HIS A 50 -4.69 -7.68 10.80
CA HIS A 50 -3.39 -7.39 10.19
C HIS A 50 -3.54 -6.30 9.12
N GLY A 51 -2.43 -5.81 8.55
CA GLY A 51 -2.43 -4.88 7.42
C GLY A 51 -2.45 -3.39 7.79
N ASP A 52 -2.25 -3.05 9.06
CA ASP A 52 -1.95 -1.69 9.50
C ASP A 52 -0.46 -1.54 9.89
N GLY A 53 -0.07 -0.36 10.40
CA GLY A 53 1.30 -0.06 10.81
C GLY A 53 1.65 -0.51 12.23
N ASP A 54 0.79 -1.27 12.92
CA ASP A 54 1.08 -1.74 14.27
C ASP A 54 2.31 -2.69 14.27
N PRO A 55 3.23 -2.58 15.25
CA PRO A 55 4.36 -3.49 15.36
C PRO A 55 3.97 -4.97 15.40
N ASP A 56 2.84 -5.34 15.99
CA ASP A 56 2.39 -6.74 16.02
C ASP A 56 1.96 -7.25 14.64
N ASN A 57 1.63 -6.35 13.72
CA ASN A 57 1.24 -6.65 12.35
C ASN A 57 2.42 -6.57 11.36
N THR A 58 3.53 -5.94 11.74
CA THR A 58 4.70 -5.72 10.88
C THR A 58 5.92 -6.53 11.28
N ARG A 59 6.02 -6.97 12.55
CA ARG A 59 7.08 -7.87 13.00
C ARG A 59 6.77 -9.31 12.59
N THR A 60 7.77 -9.95 12.02
CA THR A 60 7.70 -11.34 11.56
C THR A 60 8.88 -12.12 12.13
N PRO A 61 8.72 -13.43 12.42
CA PRO A 61 9.85 -14.25 12.79
C PRO A 61 10.80 -14.39 11.59
N LEU A 62 12.10 -14.46 11.85
CA LEU A 62 13.09 -14.92 10.88
C LEU A 62 13.99 -15.94 11.56
N ILE A 63 14.01 -17.16 11.02
CA ILE A 63 14.84 -18.26 11.50
C ILE A 63 15.56 -18.85 10.29
N ALA A 64 16.86 -19.08 10.40
CA ALA A 64 17.62 -19.72 9.34
C ALA A 64 18.57 -20.79 9.90
N TRP A 65 18.75 -21.88 9.16
CA TRP A 65 19.61 -23.00 9.54
C TRP A 65 20.09 -23.78 8.30
N GLY A 66 20.93 -24.79 8.52
CA GLY A 66 21.48 -25.62 7.45
C GLY A 66 22.80 -25.07 6.88
N SER A 67 23.08 -25.42 5.63
CA SER A 67 24.35 -25.15 4.96
C SER A 67 24.64 -23.65 4.86
N GLY A 68 25.88 -23.24 5.12
CA GLY A 68 26.31 -21.84 5.01
C GLY A 68 25.76 -20.89 6.10
N ILE A 69 24.90 -21.35 7.01
CA ILE A 69 24.36 -20.55 8.12
C ILE A 69 25.24 -20.67 9.37
N ARG A 70 25.51 -19.55 10.04
CA ARG A 70 26.42 -19.41 11.20
C ARG A 70 25.92 -20.12 12.47
N GLY A 71 24.63 -20.40 12.58
CA GLY A 71 23.98 -20.88 13.80
C GLY A 71 23.73 -19.76 14.83
N PRO A 72 23.17 -20.04 16.01
CA PRO A 72 22.97 -19.04 17.06
C PRO A 72 24.29 -18.59 17.69
N VAL A 73 24.39 -17.34 18.15
CA VAL A 73 25.50 -16.85 18.99
C VAL A 73 24.99 -16.37 20.34
N PRO A 74 25.78 -16.48 21.42
CA PRO A 74 25.45 -15.85 22.69
C PRO A 74 25.28 -14.34 22.55
N ASP A 75 24.36 -13.75 23.32
CA ASP A 75 24.30 -12.30 23.48
C ASP A 75 25.63 -11.81 24.11
N PRO A 76 26.35 -10.84 23.50
CA PRO A 76 27.63 -10.37 24.02
C PRO A 76 27.58 -9.93 25.48
N ASP A 77 26.46 -9.34 25.90
CA ASP A 77 26.15 -9.00 27.29
C ASP A 77 24.71 -9.41 27.59
N SER A 78 24.40 -9.80 28.83
CA SER A 78 23.07 -10.34 29.19
C SER A 78 21.92 -9.43 28.73
N ASN A 79 21.10 -9.93 27.79
CA ASN A 79 19.96 -9.23 27.18
C ASN A 79 20.29 -7.86 26.53
N SER A 80 21.52 -7.68 26.05
CA SER A 80 21.97 -6.41 25.47
C SER A 80 21.36 -6.13 24.10
N THR A 81 21.11 -7.18 23.32
CA THR A 81 20.50 -7.11 21.99
C THR A 81 18.97 -7.18 22.02
N HIS A 82 18.38 -7.38 23.20
CA HIS A 82 16.93 -7.50 23.39
C HIS A 82 16.28 -6.18 23.81
N ASP A 83 15.08 -5.93 23.30
CA ASP A 83 14.24 -4.78 23.61
C ASP A 83 13.11 -5.12 24.59
N SER A 84 12.24 -4.14 24.88
CA SER A 84 11.07 -4.31 25.76
C SER A 84 10.05 -5.33 25.25
N TYR A 85 10.06 -5.64 23.95
CA TYR A 85 9.17 -6.64 23.35
C TYR A 85 9.71 -8.06 23.57
N SER A 86 10.97 -8.30 23.26
CA SER A 86 11.60 -9.63 23.32
C SER A 86 11.98 -10.07 24.73
N LYS A 87 12.44 -9.15 25.60
CA LYS A 87 12.84 -9.46 26.99
C LYS A 87 11.79 -10.24 27.79
N PRO A 88 10.51 -9.81 27.85
CA PRO A 88 9.50 -10.55 28.60
C PRO A 88 8.92 -11.75 27.84
N ALA A 89 9.00 -11.75 26.51
CA ALA A 89 8.22 -12.67 25.66
C ALA A 89 8.97 -13.94 25.26
N TRP A 90 10.29 -13.88 25.06
CA TRP A 90 11.04 -14.98 24.42
C TRP A 90 11.46 -16.07 25.41
N GLY A 91 11.79 -15.69 26.66
CA GLY A 91 12.25 -16.62 27.69
C GLY A 91 13.55 -17.37 27.33
N GLN A 92 14.02 -18.22 28.25
CA GLN A 92 15.22 -19.02 28.03
C GLN A 92 14.93 -20.26 27.14
N PRO A 93 15.85 -20.67 26.25
CA PRO A 93 17.21 -20.14 26.06
C PRO A 93 17.31 -18.95 25.08
N LEU A 94 16.20 -18.48 24.50
CA LEU A 94 16.22 -17.47 23.43
C LEU A 94 16.73 -16.10 23.90
N THR A 95 16.54 -15.76 25.19
CA THR A 95 17.06 -14.52 25.79
C THR A 95 18.56 -14.52 26.07
N ASP A 96 19.22 -15.69 26.01
CA ASP A 96 20.69 -15.80 26.12
C ASP A 96 21.39 -15.71 24.75
N LEU A 97 20.63 -15.69 23.66
CA LEU A 97 21.14 -15.64 22.29
C LEU A 97 21.03 -14.23 21.72
N ALA A 98 22.03 -13.78 20.97
CA ALA A 98 21.99 -12.46 20.38
C ALA A 98 20.85 -12.34 19.35
N ARG A 99 20.00 -11.33 19.54
CA ARG A 99 18.97 -10.94 18.57
C ARG A 99 19.59 -10.10 17.45
N ALA A 100 19.22 -10.41 16.22
CA ALA A 100 19.46 -9.56 15.04
C ALA A 100 18.13 -9.16 14.41
N ASP A 101 17.89 -7.86 14.33
CA ASP A 101 16.77 -7.31 13.57
C ASP A 101 17.19 -7.12 12.12
N VAL A 102 16.28 -7.47 11.21
CA VAL A 102 16.45 -7.30 9.76
C VAL A 102 15.18 -6.73 9.16
N GLN A 103 15.30 -6.13 7.97
CA GLN A 103 14.13 -5.74 7.18
C GLN A 103 13.69 -6.90 6.30
N GLN A 104 12.39 -7.00 5.98
CA GLN A 104 11.90 -8.03 5.06
C GLN A 104 12.56 -7.94 3.67
N ALA A 105 12.94 -6.74 3.23
CA ALA A 105 13.68 -6.53 1.99
C ALA A 105 15.07 -7.22 1.98
N ASP A 106 15.65 -7.47 3.16
CA ASP A 106 16.99 -8.05 3.32
C ASP A 106 17.00 -9.56 3.06
N VAL A 107 15.85 -10.23 3.18
CA VAL A 107 15.73 -11.69 3.02
C VAL A 107 16.17 -12.13 1.62
N ALA A 108 15.77 -11.38 0.58
CA ALA A 108 16.18 -11.70 -0.80
C ALA A 108 17.69 -11.54 -1.02
N ALA A 109 18.31 -10.54 -0.37
CA ALA A 109 19.76 -10.33 -0.40
C ALA A 109 20.50 -11.48 0.31
N LEU A 110 20.01 -11.90 1.48
CA LEU A 110 20.52 -13.06 2.21
C LEU A 110 20.43 -14.34 1.37
N MET A 111 19.28 -14.64 0.76
CA MET A 111 19.10 -15.82 -0.09
C MET A 111 20.04 -15.82 -1.29
N SER A 112 20.21 -14.67 -1.94
CA SER A 112 21.12 -14.53 -3.10
C SER A 112 22.57 -14.79 -2.69
N ALA A 113 22.97 -14.29 -1.52
CA ALA A 113 24.29 -14.51 -0.96
C ALA A 113 24.55 -15.99 -0.60
N LEU A 114 23.56 -16.68 -0.03
CA LEU A 114 23.66 -18.12 0.31
C LEU A 114 23.75 -19.00 -0.94
N LEU A 115 22.97 -18.70 -1.97
CA LEU A 115 22.96 -19.44 -3.22
C LEU A 115 24.15 -19.12 -4.12
N GLY A 116 24.80 -17.97 -3.92
CA GLY A 116 25.88 -17.49 -4.80
C GLY A 116 25.39 -17.15 -6.21
N VAL A 117 24.15 -16.65 -6.33
CA VAL A 117 23.52 -16.30 -7.61
C VAL A 117 23.47 -14.79 -7.83
N ASP A 118 23.10 -14.38 -9.04
CA ASP A 118 22.86 -12.99 -9.37
C ASP A 118 21.76 -12.38 -8.50
N TRP A 119 21.96 -11.12 -8.11
CA TRP A 119 21.08 -10.43 -7.19
C TRP A 119 19.81 -9.93 -7.90
N PRO A 120 18.66 -9.85 -7.20
CA PRO A 120 17.44 -9.29 -7.77
C PRO A 120 17.69 -7.86 -8.26
N MET A 121 17.30 -7.60 -9.52
CA MET A 121 17.54 -6.33 -10.22
C MET A 121 17.10 -5.08 -9.41
N ASN A 122 15.99 -5.18 -8.68
CA ASN A 122 15.40 -4.08 -7.90
C ASN A 122 15.65 -4.21 -6.39
N SER A 123 16.70 -4.93 -5.98
CA SER A 123 17.01 -5.12 -4.57
C SER A 123 17.50 -3.83 -3.90
N VAL A 124 16.87 -3.49 -2.77
CA VAL A 124 17.39 -2.53 -1.78
C VAL A 124 17.76 -3.22 -0.47
N GLY A 125 17.69 -4.55 -0.43
CA GLY A 125 17.99 -5.35 0.75
C GLY A 125 19.49 -5.37 1.06
N VAL A 126 19.80 -5.35 2.34
CA VAL A 126 21.17 -5.40 2.88
C VAL A 126 21.41 -6.79 3.46
N VAL A 127 22.52 -7.44 3.11
CA VAL A 127 22.89 -8.70 3.74
C VAL A 127 23.12 -8.46 5.24
N PRO A 128 22.39 -9.15 6.14
CA PRO A 128 22.52 -8.90 7.57
C PRO A 128 23.89 -9.29 8.11
N GLY A 129 24.46 -8.43 8.96
CA GLY A 129 25.73 -8.69 9.63
C GLY A 129 26.95 -8.64 8.73
N LEU A 130 26.95 -7.80 7.68
CA LEU A 130 28.17 -7.50 6.93
C LEU A 130 29.25 -6.96 7.88
N VAL A 131 28.97 -5.88 8.62
CA VAL A 131 29.95 -5.25 9.52
C VAL A 131 29.53 -5.32 11.00
N ASN A 132 28.27 -5.05 11.30
CA ASN A 132 27.77 -4.92 12.67
C ASN A 132 26.71 -5.98 12.99
N GLY A 133 26.69 -6.41 14.25
CA GLY A 133 25.70 -7.35 14.77
C GLY A 133 25.90 -8.79 14.27
N PRO A 134 25.10 -9.74 14.79
CA PRO A 134 25.21 -11.11 14.34
C PRO A 134 24.57 -11.25 12.96
N GLY A 135 25.37 -11.57 11.95
CA GLY A 135 24.87 -11.99 10.64
C GLY A 135 24.35 -13.43 10.65
N TYR A 136 23.80 -13.85 9.51
CA TYR A 136 23.35 -15.23 9.29
C TYR A 136 24.38 -16.09 8.57
N ILE A 137 25.24 -15.49 7.75
CA ILE A 137 26.20 -16.23 6.92
C ILE A 137 27.38 -16.69 7.78
N LYS A 138 27.76 -17.96 7.63
CA LYS A 138 28.87 -18.59 8.33
C LYS A 138 30.20 -18.09 7.77
N GLU A 139 31.03 -17.54 8.64
CA GLU A 139 32.39 -17.06 8.33
C GLU A 139 33.39 -17.80 9.25
N THR A 140 34.20 -18.71 8.69
CA THR A 140 35.08 -19.60 9.50
C THR A 140 36.57 -19.35 9.32
N ASP A 141 36.99 -18.70 8.24
CA ASP A 141 38.39 -18.52 7.88
C ASP A 141 38.57 -17.30 6.97
N ASN A 142 39.80 -17.08 6.51
CA ASN A 142 40.13 -15.99 5.59
C ASN A 142 39.36 -16.06 4.26
N ARG A 143 38.98 -17.27 3.80
CA ARG A 143 38.17 -17.44 2.59
C ARG A 143 36.73 -17.00 2.85
N GLY A 144 36.18 -17.30 4.03
CA GLY A 144 34.91 -16.74 4.49
C GLY A 144 34.95 -15.22 4.57
N SER A 145 36.05 -14.65 5.07
CA SER A 145 36.22 -13.19 5.12
C SER A 145 36.27 -12.54 3.75
N GLU A 146 36.98 -13.15 2.81
CA GLU A 146 36.98 -12.75 1.40
C GLU A 146 35.57 -12.85 0.79
N GLN A 147 34.86 -13.96 0.99
CA GLN A 147 33.51 -14.16 0.46
C GLN A 147 32.55 -13.10 0.97
N MET A 148 32.55 -12.84 2.28
CA MET A 148 31.70 -11.82 2.88
C MET A 148 32.07 -10.40 2.42
N ALA A 149 33.34 -10.10 2.18
CA ALA A 149 33.73 -8.84 1.55
C ALA A 149 33.16 -8.73 0.14
N ARG A 150 33.29 -9.77 -0.69
CA ARG A 150 32.73 -9.80 -2.06
C ARG A 150 31.20 -9.67 -2.07
N ILE A 151 30.51 -10.34 -1.15
CA ILE A 151 29.06 -10.21 -0.94
C ILE A 151 28.71 -8.75 -0.66
N GLY A 152 29.40 -8.10 0.28
CA GLY A 152 29.18 -6.69 0.59
C GLY A 152 29.38 -5.77 -0.61
N VAL A 153 30.42 -6.02 -1.43
CA VAL A 153 30.68 -5.21 -2.64
C VAL A 153 29.59 -5.40 -3.70
N VAL A 154 29.12 -6.63 -3.93
CA VAL A 154 28.02 -6.89 -4.86
C VAL A 154 26.73 -6.24 -4.36
N ASN A 155 26.44 -6.34 -3.06
CA ASN A 155 25.31 -5.67 -2.44
C ASN A 155 25.36 -4.15 -2.66
N ALA A 156 26.52 -3.53 -2.40
CA ALA A 156 26.72 -2.10 -2.58
C ALA A 156 26.53 -1.67 -4.03
N ARG A 157 27.05 -2.45 -4.99
CA ARG A 157 26.86 -2.19 -6.43
C ARG A 157 25.38 -2.26 -6.83
N ALA A 158 24.65 -3.28 -6.37
CA ALA A 158 23.24 -3.45 -6.69
C ALA A 158 22.39 -2.27 -6.18
N ILE A 159 22.56 -1.87 -4.92
CA ILE A 159 21.82 -0.76 -4.33
C ILE A 159 22.26 0.58 -4.97
N LEU A 160 23.55 0.77 -5.26
CA LEU A 160 24.05 1.99 -5.91
C LEU A 160 23.47 2.17 -7.32
N GLU A 161 23.27 1.08 -8.06
CA GLU A 161 22.68 1.17 -9.38
C GLU A 161 21.21 1.61 -9.34
N GLN A 162 20.46 1.20 -8.31
CA GLN A 162 19.11 1.72 -8.05
C GLN A 162 19.14 3.25 -7.84
N TYR A 163 20.11 3.76 -7.07
CA TYR A 163 20.27 5.19 -6.89
C TYR A 163 20.63 5.90 -8.20
N ARG A 164 21.59 5.37 -8.96
CA ARG A 164 22.08 5.97 -10.22
C ARG A 164 20.97 6.09 -11.26
N VAL A 165 20.16 5.04 -11.43
CA VAL A 165 19.02 5.07 -12.36
C VAL A 165 18.01 6.13 -11.93
N LYS A 166 17.61 6.15 -10.66
CA LYS A 166 16.67 7.16 -10.13
C LYS A 166 17.24 8.58 -10.22
N HIS A 167 18.53 8.76 -9.94
CA HIS A 167 19.26 10.02 -10.08
C HIS A 167 19.19 10.52 -11.52
N ALA A 168 19.52 9.67 -12.50
CA ALA A 168 19.54 10.04 -13.92
C ALA A 168 18.15 10.44 -14.43
N ILE A 169 17.12 9.67 -14.07
CA ILE A 169 15.71 10.00 -14.37
C ILE A 169 15.38 11.38 -13.78
N LYS A 170 15.72 11.62 -12.51
CA LYS A 170 15.40 12.90 -11.87
C LYS A 170 16.13 14.09 -12.47
N ALA A 171 17.43 13.94 -12.73
CA ALA A 171 18.24 14.98 -13.34
C ALA A 171 17.70 15.37 -14.73
N LYS A 172 17.15 14.42 -15.49
CA LYS A 172 16.56 14.66 -16.80
C LYS A 172 15.19 15.34 -16.74
N HIS A 173 14.36 15.02 -15.74
CA HIS A 173 12.94 15.38 -15.76
C HIS A 173 12.56 16.52 -14.79
N HIS A 174 13.41 16.91 -13.84
CA HIS A 174 13.08 17.95 -12.85
C HIS A 174 13.91 19.24 -13.02
N LEU A 175 13.22 20.35 -13.29
CA LEU A 175 13.81 21.68 -13.59
C LEU A 175 14.67 22.30 -12.47
N ARG A 176 14.62 21.76 -11.25
CA ARG A 176 15.42 22.22 -10.09
C ARG A 176 16.02 21.04 -9.31
N TYR A 177 16.39 19.98 -10.02
CA TYR A 177 17.02 18.84 -9.40
C TYR A 177 18.35 19.21 -8.74
N LYS A 178 18.56 18.69 -7.53
CA LYS A 178 19.87 18.69 -6.87
C LYS A 178 20.23 17.24 -6.56
N SER A 179 21.48 16.88 -6.81
CA SER A 179 22.05 15.60 -6.40
C SER A 179 22.03 15.48 -4.88
N PHE A 180 22.02 14.25 -4.39
CA PHE A 180 22.27 14.00 -2.97
C PHE A 180 23.76 14.25 -2.71
N PRO A 181 24.15 15.19 -1.84
CA PRO A 181 25.55 15.63 -1.75
C PRO A 181 26.57 14.52 -1.49
N PRO A 182 26.29 13.52 -0.61
CA PRO A 182 27.22 12.39 -0.41
C PRO A 182 27.44 11.50 -1.65
N LEU A 183 26.55 11.57 -2.65
CA LEU A 183 26.62 10.81 -3.89
C LEU A 183 26.57 11.75 -5.11
N GLU A 184 27.17 12.93 -4.98
CA GLU A 184 27.27 13.86 -6.09
C GLU A 184 28.15 13.27 -7.21
N PRO A 185 27.75 13.39 -8.49
CA PRO A 185 28.61 12.97 -9.60
C PRO A 185 29.96 13.69 -9.58
N TYR A 186 31.05 12.95 -9.74
CA TYR A 186 32.39 13.52 -9.75
C TYR A 186 32.75 14.11 -11.12
N ALA A 187 33.75 14.99 -11.14
CA ALA A 187 34.32 15.59 -12.35
C ALA A 187 33.26 16.18 -13.28
N ALA A 188 32.37 17.02 -12.73
CA ALA A 188 31.26 17.65 -13.45
C ALA A 188 30.35 16.64 -14.20
N GLY A 189 30.16 15.44 -13.64
CA GLY A 189 29.31 14.40 -14.20
C GLY A 189 30.01 13.40 -15.12
N ALA A 190 31.32 13.51 -15.32
CA ALA A 190 32.08 12.52 -16.10
C ALA A 190 32.16 11.15 -15.42
N LEU A 191 32.04 11.12 -14.08
CA LEU A 191 31.97 9.90 -13.30
C LEU A 191 30.61 9.80 -12.59
N PRO A 192 29.94 8.64 -12.65
CA PRO A 192 28.63 8.48 -12.01
C PRO A 192 28.76 8.51 -10.47
N PRO A 193 27.66 8.78 -9.75
CA PRO A 193 27.59 8.69 -8.29
C PRO A 193 28.26 7.40 -7.74
N GLY A 194 29.06 7.50 -6.68
CA GLY A 194 29.69 6.33 -6.05
C GLY A 194 30.85 5.67 -6.82
N ALA A 195 31.31 6.24 -7.94
CA ALA A 195 32.34 5.63 -8.78
C ALA A 195 33.73 5.58 -8.12
N LEU A 196 34.10 6.59 -7.34
CA LEU A 196 35.41 6.64 -6.67
C LEU A 196 35.45 5.69 -5.48
N GLU A 197 34.33 5.58 -4.77
CA GLU A 197 34.09 4.68 -3.65
C GLU A 197 34.20 3.22 -4.11
N LEU A 198 33.53 2.85 -5.20
CA LEU A 198 33.68 1.52 -5.79
C LEU A 198 35.11 1.23 -6.24
N ARG A 199 35.79 2.21 -6.85
CA ARG A 199 37.19 2.04 -7.27
C ARG A 199 38.13 1.81 -6.08
N GLU A 200 37.89 2.48 -4.96
CA GLU A 200 38.64 2.27 -3.73
C GLU A 200 38.38 0.88 -3.15
N ILE A 201 37.11 0.47 -3.08
CA ILE A 201 36.70 -0.86 -2.63
C ILE A 201 37.34 -1.96 -3.49
N ASP A 202 37.34 -1.81 -4.81
CA ASP A 202 37.94 -2.78 -5.74
C ASP A 202 39.46 -2.91 -5.54
N ARG A 203 40.15 -1.80 -5.21
CA ARG A 203 41.58 -1.83 -4.86
C ARG A 203 41.84 -2.58 -3.56
N LEU A 204 40.99 -2.40 -2.55
CA LEU A 204 41.11 -3.10 -1.27
C LEU A 204 40.87 -4.60 -1.44
N LEU A 205 39.87 -5.00 -2.25
CA LEU A 205 39.67 -6.39 -2.62
C LEU A 205 40.89 -6.97 -3.34
N ALA A 206 41.48 -6.24 -4.30
CA ALA A 206 42.68 -6.69 -5.00
C ALA A 206 43.90 -6.81 -4.08
N ALA A 207 43.98 -6.00 -3.03
CA ALA A 207 45.04 -6.03 -2.02
C ALA A 207 44.83 -7.10 -0.93
N GLY A 208 43.68 -7.77 -0.89
CA GLY A 208 43.34 -8.73 0.16
C GLY A 208 42.90 -8.09 1.49
N ASP A 209 42.61 -6.80 1.51
CA ASP A 209 42.09 -6.10 2.70
C ASP A 209 40.56 -6.26 2.78
N TRP A 210 40.13 -7.48 3.14
CA TRP A 210 38.72 -7.87 3.20
C TRP A 210 37.92 -7.05 4.21
N GLN A 211 38.52 -6.76 5.36
CA GLN A 211 37.85 -6.05 6.45
C GLN A 211 37.53 -4.60 6.04
N THR A 212 38.52 -3.88 5.51
CA THR A 212 38.33 -2.49 5.09
C THR A 212 37.43 -2.39 3.86
N ALA A 213 37.57 -3.33 2.91
CA ALA A 213 36.69 -3.40 1.74
C ALA A 213 35.22 -3.57 2.18
N ARG A 214 34.96 -4.48 3.15
CA ARG A 214 33.62 -4.72 3.68
C ARG A 214 33.06 -3.51 4.42
N GLN A 215 33.87 -2.83 5.23
CA GLN A 215 33.47 -1.60 5.92
C GLN A 215 33.09 -0.48 4.95
N LYS A 216 33.89 -0.26 3.91
CA LYS A 216 33.57 0.73 2.87
C LYS A 216 32.36 0.34 2.03
N ALA A 217 32.15 -0.95 1.77
CA ALA A 217 30.96 -1.44 1.11
C ALA A 217 29.70 -1.17 1.94
N GLN A 218 29.72 -1.45 3.26
CA GLN A 218 28.62 -1.10 4.17
C GLN A 218 28.35 0.41 4.18
N HIS A 219 29.41 1.22 4.30
CA HIS A 219 29.24 2.67 4.27
C HIS A 219 28.59 3.15 2.96
N LEU A 220 29.02 2.60 1.81
CA LEU A 220 28.42 2.91 0.51
C LEU A 220 26.96 2.49 0.44
N ILE A 221 26.59 1.34 1.01
CA ILE A 221 25.19 0.90 1.12
C ILE A 221 24.38 1.93 1.91
N ASP A 222 24.87 2.32 3.09
CA ASP A 222 24.17 3.24 4.00
C ASP A 222 23.89 4.60 3.32
N ILE A 223 24.92 5.24 2.76
CA ILE A 223 24.75 6.53 2.06
C ILE A 223 23.86 6.40 0.81
N THR A 224 23.85 5.23 0.17
CA THR A 224 23.02 5.00 -1.01
C THR A 224 21.55 4.84 -0.63
N LEU A 225 21.24 4.13 0.45
CA LEU A 225 19.87 4.02 0.97
C LEU A 225 19.36 5.39 1.45
N GLU A 226 20.19 6.19 2.10
CA GLU A 226 19.87 7.58 2.42
C GLU A 226 19.59 8.40 1.15
N GLY A 227 20.43 8.24 0.13
CA GLY A 227 20.25 8.86 -1.18
C GLY A 227 18.94 8.46 -1.86
N LEU A 228 18.58 7.18 -1.83
CA LEU A 228 17.31 6.68 -2.35
C LEU A 228 16.13 7.32 -1.61
N GLY A 229 16.20 7.42 -0.28
CA GLY A 229 15.21 8.13 0.53
C GLY A 229 15.13 9.63 0.20
N TYR A 230 16.26 10.29 -0.06
CA TYR A 230 16.32 11.68 -0.52
C TYR A 230 15.64 11.86 -1.89
N LEU A 231 15.91 10.97 -2.85
CA LEU A 231 15.25 10.99 -4.15
C LEU A 231 13.74 10.70 -4.00
N GLN A 232 13.33 9.79 -3.12
CA GLN A 232 11.92 9.51 -2.87
C GLN A 232 11.19 10.74 -2.28
N ARG A 233 11.76 11.39 -1.25
CA ARG A 233 11.16 12.60 -0.65
C ARG A 233 11.07 13.76 -1.63
N SER A 234 12.04 13.91 -2.52
CA SER A 234 12.00 14.92 -3.58
C SER A 234 11.01 14.59 -4.71
N LEU A 235 10.44 13.37 -4.80
CA LEU A 235 9.25 13.08 -5.63
C LEU A 235 7.98 13.64 -4.97
N GLY A 236 7.96 13.62 -3.64
CA GLY A 236 6.84 14.08 -2.84
C GLY A 236 6.54 15.56 -2.91
N ALA A 237 7.14 16.39 -3.79
CA ALA A 237 6.69 17.78 -3.91
C ALA A 237 5.19 17.91 -4.29
N GLY A 238 4.58 16.86 -4.88
CA GLY A 238 3.11 16.77 -5.03
C GLY A 238 2.38 16.46 -3.71
N ALA A 239 2.86 15.49 -2.92
CA ALA A 239 2.24 15.05 -1.66
C ALA A 239 2.63 15.89 -0.41
N ILE A 240 3.78 16.58 -0.44
CA ILE A 240 4.31 17.47 0.61
C ILE A 240 3.48 18.75 0.68
N ILE A 241 2.82 19.15 -0.41
CA ILE A 241 1.81 20.20 -0.35
C ILE A 241 0.67 19.78 0.58
N VAL A 242 0.36 18.49 0.75
CA VAL A 242 -0.72 18.04 1.64
C VAL A 242 -0.23 17.71 3.06
N LEU A 243 0.95 17.09 3.24
CA LEU A 243 1.48 16.74 4.57
C LEU A 243 2.13 17.90 5.33
N GLY A 244 2.70 18.88 4.63
CA GLY A 244 3.19 20.13 5.24
C GLY A 244 2.07 21.03 5.79
N LEU A 245 0.81 20.64 5.62
CA LEU A 245 -0.38 21.37 6.07
C LEU A 245 -0.99 20.80 7.36
N ALA A 246 -0.43 19.73 7.95
CA ALA A 246 -0.97 19.09 9.15
C ALA A 246 -0.05 19.03 10.38
N GLY A 247 1.22 19.47 10.33
CA GLY A 247 2.02 19.56 11.55
C GLY A 247 3.51 19.84 11.36
N ASP A 248 4.11 20.40 12.42
CA ASP A 248 5.53 20.70 12.60
C ASP A 248 6.42 19.45 12.51
N VAL A 249 6.66 18.92 11.31
CA VAL A 249 7.71 17.93 11.09
C VAL A 249 8.70 18.48 10.06
N ALA A 250 9.97 18.46 10.44
CA ALA A 250 11.10 19.09 9.77
C ALA A 250 11.24 18.66 8.30
N VAL A 251 10.79 19.52 7.37
CA VAL A 251 11.06 19.40 5.93
C VAL A 251 11.97 20.55 5.49
N PRO A 252 13.08 20.30 4.76
CA PRO A 252 14.03 21.35 4.34
C PRO A 252 13.56 22.21 3.16
N PHE A 253 12.32 22.02 2.67
CA PHE A 253 11.73 22.83 1.62
C PHE A 253 10.47 23.50 2.15
N LYS A 254 10.57 24.79 2.47
CA LYS A 254 9.42 25.64 2.79
C LYS A 254 8.93 26.26 1.47
N PRO A 255 7.77 25.84 0.93
CA PRO A 255 7.21 26.47 -0.27
C PRO A 255 7.01 27.97 -0.01
N SER A 256 7.02 28.78 -1.06
CA SER A 256 6.69 30.20 -0.88
C SER A 256 5.25 30.33 -0.41
N ASN A 257 4.94 31.37 0.38
CA ASN A 257 3.57 31.59 0.87
C ASN A 257 2.56 31.71 -0.29
N TYR A 258 3.00 32.12 -1.48
CA TYR A 258 2.18 32.24 -2.69
C TYR A 258 1.80 30.89 -3.29
N ASP A 259 2.73 29.93 -3.32
CA ASP A 259 2.47 28.58 -3.85
C ASP A 259 1.49 27.84 -2.93
N GLN A 260 1.64 27.99 -1.61
CA GLN A 260 0.71 27.41 -0.62
C GLN A 260 -0.68 28.02 -0.73
N LEU A 261 -0.78 29.35 -0.81
CA LEU A 261 -2.07 30.04 -0.94
C LEU A 261 -2.79 29.65 -2.23
N THR A 262 -2.06 29.57 -3.36
CA THR A 262 -2.63 29.17 -4.65
C THR A 262 -3.14 27.73 -4.62
N GLY A 263 -2.37 26.82 -4.00
CA GLY A 263 -2.79 25.43 -3.78
C GLY A 263 -4.05 25.32 -2.93
N TRP A 264 -4.13 26.06 -1.83
CA TRP A 264 -5.32 26.12 -0.98
C TRP A 264 -6.55 26.68 -1.71
N ILE A 265 -6.38 27.77 -2.46
CA ILE A 265 -7.47 28.37 -3.23
C ILE A 265 -7.99 27.36 -4.26
N LEU A 266 -7.10 26.67 -5.00
CA LEU A 266 -7.49 25.66 -5.98
C LEU A 266 -8.21 24.45 -5.33
N LEU A 267 -7.68 23.93 -4.22
CA LEU A 267 -8.26 22.78 -3.52
C LEU A 267 -9.63 23.11 -2.88
N VAL A 268 -9.71 24.24 -2.18
CA VAL A 268 -10.97 24.66 -1.54
C VAL A 268 -11.99 25.02 -2.61
N SER A 269 -11.61 25.76 -3.64
CA SER A 269 -12.54 26.11 -4.72
C SER A 269 -13.02 24.88 -5.50
N SER A 270 -12.19 23.86 -5.71
CA SER A 270 -12.63 22.65 -6.41
C SER A 270 -13.68 21.88 -5.64
N VAL A 271 -13.61 21.83 -4.31
CA VAL A 271 -14.63 21.16 -3.47
C VAL A 271 -15.86 22.04 -3.27
N VAL A 272 -15.65 23.33 -3.01
CA VAL A 272 -16.72 24.29 -2.64
C VAL A 272 -17.55 24.70 -3.85
N LEU A 273 -16.94 25.07 -4.97
CA LEU A 273 -17.68 25.60 -6.13
C LEU A 273 -18.74 24.62 -6.65
N PRO A 274 -18.49 23.31 -6.82
CA PRO A 274 -19.50 22.36 -7.28
C PRO A 274 -20.67 22.15 -6.30
N ILE A 275 -20.46 22.38 -4.99
CA ILE A 275 -21.51 22.24 -3.96
C ILE A 275 -22.49 23.42 -4.00
N PHE A 276 -21.96 24.63 -4.22
CA PHE A 276 -22.75 25.87 -4.18
C PHE A 276 -23.27 26.31 -5.55
N LEU A 277 -22.56 26.02 -6.64
CA LEU A 277 -23.00 26.27 -8.01
C LEU A 277 -23.88 25.12 -8.52
N ARG A 278 -25.08 24.98 -7.93
CA ARG A 278 -26.05 23.99 -8.40
C ARG A 278 -26.60 24.41 -9.77
N PRO A 279 -26.54 23.53 -10.80
CA PRO A 279 -27.17 23.78 -12.08
C PRO A 279 -28.67 23.99 -11.91
N SER A 280 -29.24 24.93 -12.67
CA SER A 280 -30.69 25.20 -12.65
C SER A 280 -31.54 24.00 -13.09
N ALA A 281 -30.95 23.03 -13.81
CA ALA A 281 -31.56 21.75 -14.18
C ALA A 281 -30.59 20.60 -13.86
N PRO A 282 -30.74 19.90 -12.72
CA PRO A 282 -29.83 18.82 -12.35
C PRO A 282 -30.10 17.56 -13.18
N SER A 283 -29.11 17.12 -13.95
CA SER A 283 -29.08 15.82 -14.65
C SER A 283 -28.12 14.85 -13.94
N SER A 284 -28.23 13.55 -14.25
CA SER A 284 -27.24 12.56 -13.79
C SER A 284 -25.82 12.93 -14.26
N THR A 285 -25.70 13.47 -15.47
CA THR A 285 -24.43 13.96 -16.03
C THR A 285 -23.86 15.13 -15.24
N SER A 286 -24.68 16.13 -14.91
CA SER A 286 -24.20 17.31 -14.18
C SER A 286 -23.75 16.97 -12.76
N LYS A 287 -24.43 16.01 -12.11
CA LYS A 287 -24.05 15.52 -10.77
C LYS A 287 -22.73 14.75 -10.81
N LEU A 288 -22.53 13.89 -11.81
CA LEU A 288 -21.30 13.12 -11.92
C LEU A 288 -20.08 14.00 -12.25
N GLN A 289 -20.27 15.00 -13.10
CA GLN A 289 -19.25 16.03 -13.37
C GLN A 289 -18.90 16.84 -12.12
N GLN A 290 -19.88 17.17 -11.27
CA GLN A 290 -19.61 17.84 -9.99
C GLN A 290 -18.76 16.97 -9.06
N TYR A 291 -19.06 15.68 -8.91
CA TYR A 291 -18.25 14.79 -8.08
C TYR A 291 -16.85 14.60 -8.64
N PHE A 292 -16.72 14.46 -9.96
CA PHE A 292 -15.41 14.37 -10.63
C PHE A 292 -14.55 15.61 -10.39
N LEU A 293 -15.12 16.81 -10.55
CA LEU A 293 -14.39 18.06 -10.35
C LEU A 293 -14.13 18.37 -8.87
N ALA A 294 -15.01 17.91 -7.97
CA ALA A 294 -14.83 18.10 -6.54
C ALA A 294 -13.69 17.27 -5.97
N PHE A 295 -13.60 15.98 -6.34
CA PHE A 295 -12.60 15.06 -5.81
C PHE A 295 -11.34 14.95 -6.67
N GLY A 296 -11.40 15.38 -7.94
CA GLY A 296 -10.29 15.25 -8.89
C GLY A 296 -9.01 15.97 -8.45
N PRO A 297 -9.05 17.25 -8.07
CA PRO A 297 -7.86 17.95 -7.61
C PRO A 297 -7.26 17.34 -6.35
N LEU A 298 -8.08 16.92 -5.38
CA LEU A 298 -7.61 16.22 -4.19
C LEU A 298 -6.94 14.88 -4.55
N PHE A 299 -7.56 14.08 -5.43
CA PHE A 299 -7.01 12.80 -5.86
C PHE A 299 -5.69 12.99 -6.61
N VAL A 300 -5.61 13.95 -7.53
CA VAL A 300 -4.39 14.26 -8.31
C VAL A 300 -3.27 14.76 -7.39
N LEU A 301 -3.57 15.56 -6.36
CA LEU A 301 -2.59 16.02 -5.38
C LEU A 301 -2.05 14.88 -4.50
N LEU A 302 -2.89 13.88 -4.21
CA LEU A 302 -2.50 12.70 -3.44
C LEU A 302 -1.87 11.59 -4.31
N SER A 303 -1.97 11.69 -5.64
CA SER A 303 -1.38 10.73 -6.57
C SER A 303 0.13 10.89 -6.64
N ILE A 304 0.85 9.77 -6.57
CA ILE A 304 2.32 9.76 -6.58
C ILE A 304 2.88 9.40 -7.98
N SER A 305 2.06 8.80 -8.84
CA SER A 305 2.43 8.23 -10.14
C SER A 305 1.20 8.14 -11.08
N THR A 306 0.94 6.98 -11.68
CA THR A 306 -0.13 6.71 -12.65
C THR A 306 -1.53 6.63 -12.04
N GLU A 307 -1.69 6.78 -10.73
CA GLU A 307 -3.01 6.73 -10.07
C GLU A 307 -3.95 7.81 -10.63
N GLY A 308 -3.41 8.96 -11.06
CA GLY A 308 -4.21 10.00 -11.73
C GLY A 308 -4.88 9.51 -13.01
N LEU A 309 -4.23 8.63 -13.78
CA LEU A 309 -4.83 7.98 -14.96
C LEU A 309 -5.91 6.99 -14.55
N PHE A 310 -5.69 6.24 -13.46
CA PHE A 310 -6.72 5.36 -12.89
C PHE A 310 -7.98 6.16 -12.52
N TYR A 311 -7.84 7.31 -11.85
CA TYR A 311 -8.98 8.16 -11.51
C TYR A 311 -9.75 8.66 -12.74
N ALA A 312 -9.03 9.08 -13.79
CA ALA A 312 -9.64 9.51 -15.05
C ALA A 312 -10.40 8.37 -15.74
N SER A 313 -9.77 7.19 -15.86
CA SER A 313 -10.36 6.00 -16.48
C SER A 313 -11.54 5.45 -15.69
N PHE A 314 -11.43 5.40 -14.36
CA PHE A 314 -12.50 4.99 -13.46
C PHE A 314 -13.72 5.90 -13.61
N SER A 315 -13.49 7.22 -13.58
CA SER A 315 -14.54 8.22 -13.69
C SER A 315 -15.23 8.21 -15.05
N LEU A 316 -14.47 8.02 -16.14
CA LEU A 316 -15.02 7.85 -17.49
C LEU A 316 -15.87 6.58 -17.59
N THR A 317 -15.40 5.46 -17.04
CA THR A 317 -16.13 4.19 -17.04
C THR A 317 -17.43 4.30 -16.24
N LEU A 318 -17.39 4.94 -15.08
CA LEU A 318 -18.57 5.21 -14.26
C LEU A 318 -19.56 6.13 -14.98
N PHE A 319 -19.07 7.18 -15.65
CA PHE A 319 -19.90 8.07 -16.48
C PHE A 319 -20.64 7.30 -17.57
N LEU A 320 -19.92 6.49 -18.36
CA LEU A 320 -20.50 5.69 -19.43
C LEU A 320 -21.55 4.70 -18.91
N TRP A 321 -21.28 4.06 -17.76
CA TRP A 321 -22.23 3.16 -17.12
C TRP A 321 -23.52 3.88 -16.70
N VAL A 322 -23.41 5.05 -16.06
CA VAL A 322 -24.57 5.85 -15.65
C VAL A 322 -25.40 6.30 -16.86
N GLU A 323 -24.76 6.67 -17.96
CA GLU A 323 -25.44 7.03 -19.21
C GLU A 323 -26.23 5.85 -19.80
N VAL A 324 -25.62 4.66 -19.82
CA VAL A 324 -26.30 3.43 -20.27
C VAL A 324 -27.51 3.13 -19.41
N GLU A 325 -27.37 3.17 -18.09
CA GLU A 325 -28.46 2.87 -17.17
C GLU A 325 -29.58 3.92 -17.20
N ALA A 326 -29.24 5.20 -17.40
CA ALA A 326 -30.22 6.27 -17.59
C ALA A 326 -31.07 6.03 -18.86
N LYS A 327 -30.45 5.62 -19.97
CA LYS A 327 -31.17 5.29 -21.22
C LYS A 327 -32.03 4.04 -21.08
N LEU A 328 -31.54 2.99 -20.42
CA LEU A 328 -32.31 1.77 -20.16
C LEU A 328 -33.52 2.04 -19.27
N HIS A 329 -33.37 2.92 -18.28
CA HIS A 329 -34.48 3.30 -17.40
C HIS A 329 -35.59 4.02 -18.16
N GLN A 330 -35.24 4.97 -19.04
CA GLN A 330 -36.20 5.68 -19.89
C GLN A 330 -36.91 4.75 -20.87
N GLN A 331 -36.23 3.74 -21.41
CA GLN A 331 -36.86 2.74 -22.27
C GLN A 331 -37.84 1.84 -21.50
N GLY A 332 -37.47 1.44 -20.28
CA GLY A 332 -38.34 0.67 -19.39
C GLY A 332 -39.63 1.39 -18.99
N GLU A 333 -39.55 2.71 -18.72
CA GLU A 333 -40.74 3.52 -18.39
C GLU A 333 -41.70 3.70 -19.57
N LYS A 334 -41.18 3.80 -20.80
CA LYS A 334 -42.01 3.89 -22.02
C LYS A 334 -42.74 2.59 -22.36
N ALA A 335 -42.27 1.45 -21.84
CA ALA A 335 -42.82 0.13 -22.11
C ALA A 335 -43.97 -0.29 -21.17
N VAL A 336 -44.25 0.46 -20.09
CA VAL A 336 -45.36 0.16 -19.17
C VAL A 336 -46.68 0.73 -19.74
N PRO A 337 -47.72 -0.08 -20.00
CA PRO A 337 -49.00 0.45 -20.47
C PRO A 337 -49.65 1.36 -19.43
N LYS A 338 -50.22 2.49 -19.85
CA LYS A 338 -51.00 3.39 -18.98
C LYS A 338 -52.08 2.59 -18.25
N GLN A 339 -52.07 2.66 -16.92
CA GLN A 339 -53.05 2.05 -16.02
C GLN A 339 -54.48 2.41 -16.47
N PHE A 340 -55.32 1.41 -16.73
CA PHE A 340 -56.72 1.59 -17.15
C PHE A 340 -57.52 2.21 -15.99
N VAL A 341 -57.93 3.47 -16.14
CA VAL A 341 -58.87 4.13 -15.22
C VAL A 341 -60.29 3.87 -15.77
N PRO A 342 -61.15 3.09 -15.10
CA PRO A 342 -62.52 2.89 -15.56
C PRO A 342 -63.31 4.20 -15.48
N LYS A 343 -64.02 4.56 -16.57
CA LYS A 343 -64.92 5.73 -16.61
C LYS A 343 -66.07 5.55 -15.61
N PRO A 344 -66.44 6.57 -14.81
CA PRO A 344 -67.57 6.47 -13.90
C PRO A 344 -68.89 6.39 -14.69
N THR A 345 -69.62 5.28 -14.54
CA THR A 345 -71.03 5.19 -14.94
C THR A 345 -71.89 5.92 -13.92
N GLU A 346 -72.61 6.97 -14.36
CA GLU A 346 -73.62 7.67 -13.58
C GLU A 346 -74.73 6.70 -13.15
N ARG A 347 -74.78 6.35 -11.87
CA ARG A 347 -75.95 5.73 -11.24
C ARG A 347 -76.64 6.77 -10.38
N ASN A 348 -77.88 7.03 -10.75
CA ASN A 348 -78.83 7.94 -10.14
C ASN A 348 -79.14 7.52 -8.69
N ILE A 349 -78.58 8.23 -7.70
CA ILE A 349 -78.89 8.02 -6.28
C ILE A 349 -79.93 9.07 -5.88
N GLY A 350 -81.18 8.63 -5.71
CA GLY A 350 -82.35 9.48 -5.51
C GLY A 350 -82.41 10.23 -4.16
N TRP A 351 -83.49 11.00 -4.02
CA TRP A 351 -83.83 12.01 -3.00
C TRP A 351 -83.54 11.69 -1.51
N ARG A 352 -83.23 10.44 -1.17
CA ARG A 352 -82.82 10.03 0.19
C ARG A 352 -81.38 10.44 0.56
N ALA A 353 -80.49 10.63 -0.41
CA ALA A 353 -79.13 11.13 -0.15
C ALA A 353 -79.09 12.65 0.14
N GLU A 354 -80.04 13.40 -0.42
CA GLU A 354 -80.18 14.84 -0.18
C GLU A 354 -80.80 15.14 1.20
N ALA A 355 -81.70 14.27 1.67
CA ALA A 355 -82.33 14.38 3.00
C ALA A 355 -81.33 14.12 4.15
N LEU A 356 -80.35 13.22 3.95
CA LEU A 356 -79.30 12.93 4.94
C LEU A 356 -78.25 14.06 5.03
N LYS A 357 -78.05 14.83 3.94
CA LYS A 357 -77.14 15.96 3.91
C LYS A 357 -77.69 17.17 4.69
N ARG A 358 -79.01 17.38 4.64
CA ARG A 358 -79.69 18.46 5.38
C ARG A 358 -79.78 18.24 6.89
N THR A 359 -79.82 16.99 7.36
CA THR A 359 -79.82 16.69 8.82
C THR A 359 -78.42 16.73 9.45
N LEU A 360 -77.36 16.87 8.66
CA LEU A 360 -75.96 16.91 9.13
C LEU A 360 -75.37 18.33 9.18
N ASP A 361 -76.09 19.35 8.66
CA ASP A 361 -75.64 20.74 8.63
C ASP A 361 -76.13 21.58 9.84
N GLU A 362 -77.02 21.05 10.71
CA GLU A 362 -77.59 21.81 11.86
C GLU A 362 -76.81 21.66 13.19
N ASP A 363 -75.77 20.82 13.28
CA ASP A 363 -75.00 20.56 14.53
C ASP A 363 -73.53 21.03 14.47
N GLN A 364 -73.23 22.14 13.80
CA GLN A 364 -71.85 22.65 13.65
C GLN A 364 -71.41 23.75 14.64
N HIS A 365 -71.86 23.74 15.90
CA HIS A 365 -71.20 24.54 16.95
C HIS A 365 -70.61 23.60 18.01
N GLU A 366 -69.27 23.58 18.06
CA GLU A 366 -68.39 22.81 18.96
C GLU A 366 -68.17 21.33 18.65
N GLN A 367 -67.15 21.01 17.83
CA GLN A 367 -66.32 19.80 18.04
C GLN A 367 -64.86 19.98 17.54
N PRO A 368 -63.89 19.32 18.20
CA PRO A 368 -62.46 19.69 18.22
C PRO A 368 -61.70 19.48 16.91
N ARG A 369 -60.62 20.27 16.74
CA ARG A 369 -59.64 20.11 15.65
C ARG A 369 -59.00 18.72 15.65
N ILE A 370 -59.63 17.79 14.94
CA ILE A 370 -58.94 16.59 14.45
C ILE A 370 -58.07 17.06 13.28
N ILE A 371 -56.77 17.20 13.54
CA ILE A 371 -55.76 17.32 12.49
C ILE A 371 -55.93 16.06 11.63
N LYS A 372 -56.37 16.22 10.38
CA LYS A 372 -56.39 15.13 9.40
C LYS A 372 -54.97 14.58 9.33
N ALA A 373 -54.77 13.36 9.85
CA ALA A 373 -53.55 12.62 9.58
C ALA A 373 -53.38 12.57 8.05
N PRO A 374 -52.20 12.93 7.50
CA PRO A 374 -51.98 12.86 6.08
C PRO A 374 -52.29 11.44 5.63
N THR A 375 -53.14 11.30 4.62
CA THR A 375 -53.51 10.02 4.03
C THR A 375 -52.23 9.29 3.66
N LEU A 376 -51.85 8.28 4.46
CA LEU A 376 -50.74 7.41 4.14
C LEU A 376 -51.14 6.65 2.89
N ILE A 377 -50.70 7.14 1.73
CA ILE A 377 -50.69 6.35 0.50
C ILE A 377 -49.93 5.07 0.87
N PRO A 378 -50.54 3.87 0.79
CA PRO A 378 -49.82 2.65 1.05
C PRO A 378 -48.64 2.62 0.09
N ARG A 379 -47.42 2.71 0.61
CA ARG A 379 -46.20 2.54 -0.18
C ARG A 379 -46.29 1.15 -0.77
N SER A 380 -46.65 1.03 -2.04
CA SER A 380 -46.51 -0.22 -2.77
C SER A 380 -45.02 -0.55 -2.74
N SER A 381 -44.62 -1.58 -2.00
CA SER A 381 -43.29 -2.15 -2.13
C SER A 381 -43.19 -2.71 -3.55
N ARG A 382 -42.52 -1.98 -4.44
CA ARG A 382 -42.16 -2.53 -5.75
C ARG A 382 -41.26 -3.73 -5.48
N GLY A 383 -41.63 -4.91 -5.98
CA GLY A 383 -40.78 -6.09 -5.91
C GLY A 383 -39.42 -5.83 -6.58
N LEU A 384 -38.37 -6.50 -6.10
CA LEU A 384 -37.04 -6.42 -6.70
C LEU A 384 -37.10 -6.91 -8.15
N SER A 385 -36.57 -6.11 -9.06
CA SER A 385 -36.48 -6.42 -10.48
C SER A 385 -35.05 -6.77 -10.87
N GLY A 386 -34.86 -7.42 -12.02
CA GLY A 386 -33.53 -7.69 -12.56
C GLY A 386 -32.70 -6.42 -12.81
N ALA A 387 -33.34 -5.26 -13.00
CA ALA A 387 -32.66 -3.97 -13.09
C ALA A 387 -32.05 -3.56 -11.74
N ASP A 388 -32.71 -3.86 -10.62
CA ASP A 388 -32.20 -3.55 -9.28
C ASP A 388 -30.97 -4.42 -8.96
N VAL A 389 -31.04 -5.71 -9.32
CA VAL A 389 -29.90 -6.65 -9.17
C VAL A 389 -28.70 -6.19 -10.00
N ARG A 390 -28.92 -5.82 -11.28
CA ARG A 390 -27.84 -5.32 -12.14
C ARG A 390 -27.19 -4.06 -11.56
N ARG A 391 -27.99 -3.08 -11.12
CA ARG A 391 -27.47 -1.84 -10.50
C ARG A 391 -26.65 -2.15 -9.25
N ALA A 392 -27.12 -3.06 -8.40
CA ALA A 392 -26.41 -3.47 -7.19
C ALA A 392 -25.07 -4.15 -7.51
N LEU A 393 -25.04 -5.05 -8.50
CA LEU A 393 -23.81 -5.73 -8.93
C LEU A 393 -22.76 -4.74 -9.45
N PHE A 394 -23.16 -3.83 -10.34
CA PHE A 394 -22.22 -2.83 -10.87
C PHE A 394 -21.79 -1.81 -9.81
N PHE A 395 -22.67 -1.47 -8.86
CA PHE A 395 -22.27 -0.66 -7.71
C PHE A 395 -21.16 -1.35 -6.90
N LEU A 396 -21.33 -2.63 -6.56
CA LEU A 396 -20.30 -3.41 -5.85
C LEU A 396 -19.01 -3.54 -6.67
N PHE A 397 -19.11 -3.73 -7.98
CA PHE A 397 -17.96 -3.74 -8.89
C PHE A 397 -17.17 -2.43 -8.81
N PHE A 398 -17.83 -1.28 -8.95
CA PHE A 398 -17.15 0.02 -8.87
C PHE A 398 -16.56 0.28 -7.48
N VAL A 399 -17.19 -0.19 -6.40
CA VAL A 399 -16.62 -0.11 -5.04
C VAL A 399 -15.34 -0.94 -4.94
N GLN A 400 -15.34 -2.19 -5.43
CA GLN A 400 -14.14 -3.04 -5.39
C GLN A 400 -13.01 -2.47 -6.24
N VAL A 401 -13.32 -2.01 -7.47
CA VAL A 401 -12.31 -1.40 -8.34
C VAL A 401 -11.75 -0.11 -7.72
N ALA A 402 -12.59 0.72 -7.09
CA ALA A 402 -12.12 1.93 -6.41
C ALA A 402 -11.19 1.61 -5.23
N PHE A 403 -11.51 0.58 -4.45
CA PHE A 403 -10.76 0.23 -3.24
C PHE A 403 -9.44 -0.48 -3.53
N PHE A 404 -9.44 -1.46 -4.44
CA PHE A 404 -8.25 -2.27 -4.75
C PHE A 404 -7.48 -1.78 -5.98
N GLY A 405 -8.14 -1.09 -6.91
CA GLY A 405 -7.55 -0.70 -8.19
C GLY A 405 -6.45 0.36 -8.05
N ALA A 406 -6.63 1.36 -7.17
CA ALA A 406 -5.62 2.39 -6.96
C ALA A 406 -4.32 1.81 -6.37
N ALA A 407 -4.42 0.92 -5.38
CA ALA A 407 -3.27 0.25 -4.77
C ALA A 407 -2.55 -0.70 -5.75
N ASN A 408 -3.32 -1.43 -6.58
CA ASN A 408 -2.76 -2.32 -7.61
C ASN A 408 -2.09 -1.57 -8.77
N VAL A 409 -2.54 -0.34 -9.08
CA VAL A 409 -1.86 0.50 -10.08
C VAL A 409 -0.59 1.11 -9.49
N ALA A 410 -0.64 1.53 -8.23
CA ALA A 410 0.53 2.05 -7.51
C ALA A 410 1.65 1.01 -7.38
N SER A 411 1.33 -0.30 -7.34
CA SER A 411 2.33 -1.37 -7.26
C SER A 411 3.00 -1.70 -8.60
N VAL A 412 2.47 -1.23 -9.73
CA VAL A 412 3.05 -1.43 -11.08
C VAL A 412 4.02 -0.32 -11.47
N SER A 413 3.93 0.84 -10.82
CA SER A 413 4.83 1.98 -11.01
C SER A 413 5.97 2.01 -9.99
#